data_AF-A0A7K0LS80-F1
#
_entry.id   AF-A0A7K0LS80-F1
#
_cell.length_a   1.000
_cell.length_b   1.000
_cell.length_c   1.000
_cell.angle_alpha   90.00
_cell.angle_beta   90.00
_cell.angle_gamma   90.00
#
_symmetry.space_group_name_H-M   'P 1'
#
loop_
_entity.id
_entity.type
_entity.pdbx_description
1 polymer ?
#
loop_
_entity_poly.entity_id
_entity_poly.type
_entity_poly.pdbx_seq_one_letter_code
_entity_poly.pdbx_strand_id
1 'polypeptide(L)'
;MSGSHHESLRRVALGVSVLDDLDIDVGTDGIRVAALVDIGWDELEHAVSPHQPDDTHALRAARAWVGARLSLARMSAQQRLALIRPVSLPVGHALHPGPLWIQDSVAGGSLDSGLGMRDLGPDPESVTVLDPTLATSAGVDLSASWLRAREYREEMVAYAVDRLARDPLSTLRCVGDCDVPTLLASPA
;
A
#
# COMPACT_ATOMS: atom_id res chain seq x y z
N MET A 1 -4.05 11.60 -23.99
CA MET A 1 -4.78 10.30 -24.08
C MET A 1 -5.74 10.32 -25.27
N SER A 2 -5.88 9.21 -26.00
CA SER A 2 -6.95 9.07 -27.02
C SER A 2 -8.33 9.14 -26.36
N GLY A 3 -9.34 9.72 -27.03
CA GLY A 3 -10.67 9.93 -26.46
C GLY A 3 -11.31 8.66 -25.88
N SER A 4 -11.08 7.51 -26.51
CA SER A 4 -11.59 6.20 -26.07
C SER A 4 -11.00 5.72 -24.73
N HIS A 5 -9.73 6.03 -24.45
CA HIS A 5 -9.08 5.60 -23.20
C HIS A 5 -9.65 6.33 -21.98
N HIS A 6 -9.89 7.63 -22.16
CA HIS A 6 -10.48 8.48 -21.13
C HIS A 6 -11.93 8.09 -20.81
N GLU A 7 -12.71 7.69 -21.82
CA GLU A 7 -14.06 7.13 -21.62
C GLU A 7 -14.02 5.83 -20.82
N SER A 8 -13.04 4.96 -21.05
CA SER A 8 -12.90 3.73 -20.27
C SER A 8 -12.52 3.99 -18.81
N LEU A 9 -11.62 4.94 -18.52
CA LEU A 9 -11.33 5.32 -17.13
C LEU A 9 -12.56 5.92 -16.42
N ARG A 10 -13.38 6.71 -17.13
CA ARG A 10 -14.66 7.20 -16.58
C ARG A 10 -15.61 6.05 -16.24
N ARG A 11 -15.71 5.03 -17.11
CA ARG A 11 -16.52 3.83 -16.82
C ARG A 11 -16.00 3.08 -15.60
N VAL A 12 -14.69 2.96 -15.42
CA VAL A 12 -14.09 2.39 -14.20
C VAL A 12 -14.49 3.20 -12.97
N ALA A 13 -14.35 4.53 -13.00
CA ALA A 13 -14.72 5.39 -11.87
C ALA A 13 -16.22 5.26 -11.52
N LEU A 14 -17.10 5.24 -12.50
CA LEU A 14 -18.53 5.00 -12.28
C LEU A 14 -18.79 3.59 -11.72
N GLY A 15 -18.04 2.59 -12.17
CA GLY A 15 -18.08 1.24 -11.61
C GLY A 15 -17.69 1.22 -10.12
N VAL A 16 -16.68 1.98 -9.72
CA VAL A 16 -16.29 2.15 -8.31
C VAL A 16 -17.44 2.78 -7.51
N SER A 17 -18.03 3.87 -8.02
CA SER A 17 -19.18 4.54 -7.38
C SER A 17 -20.33 3.57 -7.11
N VAL A 18 -20.73 2.78 -8.11
CA VAL A 18 -21.85 1.83 -8.00
C VAL A 18 -21.54 0.68 -7.05
N LEU A 19 -20.33 0.11 -7.12
CA LEU A 19 -20.00 -1.09 -6.35
C LEU A 19 -19.65 -0.81 -4.88
N ASP A 20 -19.10 0.36 -4.59
CA ASP A 20 -18.67 0.75 -3.24
C ASP A 20 -19.57 1.81 -2.59
N ASP A 21 -20.69 2.16 -3.24
CA ASP A 21 -21.65 3.18 -2.79
C ASP A 21 -20.96 4.52 -2.47
N LEU A 22 -20.04 4.92 -3.35
CA LEU A 22 -19.26 6.14 -3.22
C LEU A 22 -19.87 7.25 -4.07
N ASP A 23 -20.08 8.41 -3.43
CA ASP A 23 -20.41 9.64 -4.14
C ASP A 23 -19.19 10.11 -4.95
N ILE A 24 -19.33 10.17 -6.27
CA ILE A 24 -18.26 10.51 -7.20
C ILE A 24 -18.74 11.58 -8.18
N ASP A 25 -18.15 12.77 -8.08
CA ASP A 25 -18.30 13.82 -9.09
C ASP A 25 -17.23 13.66 -10.16
N VAL A 26 -17.63 13.50 -11.42
CA VAL A 26 -16.71 13.35 -12.55
C VAL A 26 -16.43 14.71 -13.19
N GLY A 27 -15.15 15.09 -13.24
CA GLY A 27 -14.68 16.35 -13.83
C GLY A 27 -13.88 16.17 -15.12
N THR A 28 -13.32 17.29 -15.61
CA THR A 28 -12.40 17.30 -16.75
C THR A 28 -11.05 16.69 -16.40
N ASP A 29 -10.54 16.96 -15.21
CA ASP A 29 -9.17 16.64 -14.79
C ASP A 29 -9.08 15.43 -13.85
N GLY A 30 -10.21 14.90 -13.41
CA GLY A 30 -10.26 13.73 -12.56
C GLY A 30 -11.66 13.46 -12.00
N ILE A 31 -11.67 12.82 -10.85
CA ILE A 31 -12.87 12.59 -10.05
C ILE A 31 -12.72 13.20 -8.66
N ARG A 32 -13.82 13.64 -8.08
CA ARG A 32 -13.90 14.01 -6.66
C ARG A 32 -14.73 12.97 -5.93
N VAL A 33 -14.15 12.35 -4.92
CA VAL A 33 -14.76 11.25 -4.16
C VAL A 33 -15.20 11.72 -2.78
N ALA A 34 -16.46 11.49 -2.45
CA ALA A 34 -17.11 11.83 -1.19
C ALA A 34 -16.89 13.30 -0.75
N ALA A 35 -16.81 14.22 -1.72
CA ALA A 35 -16.44 15.62 -1.56
C ALA A 35 -15.12 15.89 -0.79
N LEU A 36 -14.30 14.85 -0.55
CA LEU A 36 -13.14 14.89 0.33
C LEU A 36 -11.82 14.81 -0.43
N VAL A 37 -11.77 14.01 -1.49
CA VAL A 37 -10.54 13.70 -2.22
C VAL A 37 -10.74 13.98 -3.69
N ASP A 38 -9.85 14.80 -4.26
CA ASP A 38 -9.68 14.92 -5.71
C ASP A 38 -8.62 13.89 -6.17
N ILE A 39 -8.96 13.10 -7.19
CA ILE A 39 -8.11 12.07 -7.80
C ILE A 39 -7.97 12.39 -9.28
N GLY A 40 -6.75 12.67 -9.75
CA GLY A 40 -6.50 12.97 -11.16
C GLY A 40 -6.70 11.74 -12.06
N TRP A 41 -6.98 11.98 -13.35
CA TRP A 41 -7.07 10.86 -14.31
C TRP A 41 -5.78 10.07 -14.43
N ASP A 42 -4.62 10.72 -14.31
CA ASP A 42 -3.31 10.07 -14.34
C ASP A 42 -3.09 9.16 -13.11
N GLU A 43 -3.60 9.57 -11.93
CA GLU A 43 -3.55 8.73 -10.72
C GLU A 43 -4.45 7.51 -10.87
N LEU A 44 -5.65 7.68 -11.42
CA LEU A 44 -6.56 6.57 -11.67
C LEU A 44 -6.02 5.63 -12.76
N GLU A 45 -5.36 6.16 -13.77
CA GLU A 45 -4.66 5.37 -14.79
C GLU A 45 -3.53 4.54 -14.17
N HIS A 46 -2.74 5.13 -13.29
CA HIS A 46 -1.73 4.41 -12.53
C HIS A 46 -2.34 3.29 -11.69
N ALA A 47 -3.46 3.56 -11.02
CA ALA A 47 -4.16 2.59 -10.17
C ALA A 47 -4.69 1.37 -10.93
N VAL A 48 -5.10 1.52 -12.20
CA VAL A 48 -5.60 0.40 -13.01
C VAL A 48 -4.49 -0.34 -13.77
N SER A 49 -3.33 0.28 -13.96
CA SER A 49 -2.19 -0.35 -14.65
C SER A 49 -1.70 -1.59 -13.88
N PRO A 50 -1.33 -2.70 -14.57
CA PRO A 50 -1.21 -2.87 -16.02
C PRO A 50 -2.49 -3.36 -16.71
N HIS A 51 -3.63 -3.36 -16.03
CA HIS A 51 -4.89 -3.89 -16.56
C HIS A 51 -5.51 -2.93 -17.58
N GLN A 52 -6.23 -3.49 -18.56
CA GLN A 52 -7.05 -2.68 -19.44
C GLN A 52 -8.27 -2.18 -18.68
N PRO A 53 -8.67 -0.89 -18.78
CA PRO A 53 -9.77 -0.35 -18.00
C PRO A 53 -11.11 -1.09 -18.12
N ASP A 54 -11.33 -1.83 -19.21
CA ASP A 54 -12.56 -2.62 -19.43
C ASP A 54 -12.51 -4.02 -18.78
N ASP A 55 -11.43 -4.35 -18.09
CA ASP A 55 -11.23 -5.61 -17.35
C ASP A 55 -11.79 -5.52 -15.91
N THR A 56 -12.32 -6.63 -15.41
CA THR A 56 -12.73 -6.78 -14.01
C THR A 56 -11.54 -6.57 -13.06
N HIS A 57 -10.32 -6.91 -13.48
CA HIS A 57 -9.11 -6.64 -12.70
C HIS A 57 -8.82 -5.15 -12.56
N ALA A 58 -9.00 -4.35 -13.63
CA ALA A 58 -8.85 -2.90 -13.55
C ALA A 58 -9.87 -2.28 -12.58
N LEU A 59 -11.12 -2.72 -12.64
CA LEU A 59 -12.15 -2.25 -11.70
C LEU A 59 -11.80 -2.62 -10.25
N ARG A 60 -11.31 -3.84 -9.98
CA ARG A 60 -10.87 -4.23 -8.64
C ARG A 60 -9.69 -3.39 -8.15
N ALA A 61 -8.71 -3.13 -9.00
CA ALA A 61 -7.55 -2.31 -8.67
C ALA A 61 -7.96 -0.86 -8.37
N ALA A 62 -8.83 -0.27 -9.20
CA ALA A 62 -9.39 1.05 -8.97
C ALA A 62 -10.17 1.14 -7.65
N ARG A 63 -11.02 0.16 -7.33
CA ARG A 63 -11.77 0.12 -6.06
C ARG A 63 -10.83 0.10 -4.85
N ALA A 64 -9.83 -0.78 -4.88
CA ALA A 64 -8.84 -0.86 -3.81
C ALA A 64 -8.06 0.46 -3.65
N TRP A 65 -7.62 1.06 -4.75
CA TRP A 65 -6.84 2.29 -4.73
C TRP A 65 -7.68 3.49 -4.26
N VAL A 66 -8.89 3.67 -4.80
CA VAL A 66 -9.81 4.76 -4.40
C VAL A 66 -10.20 4.62 -2.93
N GLY A 67 -10.50 3.40 -2.47
CA GLY A 67 -10.79 3.11 -1.07
C GLY A 67 -9.62 3.46 -0.15
N ALA A 68 -8.39 3.06 -0.52
CA ALA A 68 -7.19 3.39 0.23
C ALA A 68 -6.92 4.91 0.25
N ARG A 69 -7.12 5.59 -0.89
CA ARG A 69 -6.97 7.04 -1.02
C ARG A 69 -7.94 7.81 -0.12
N LEU A 70 -9.20 7.38 -0.09
CA LEU A 70 -10.23 7.94 0.78
C LEU A 70 -9.92 7.68 2.26
N SER A 71 -9.45 6.49 2.61
CA SER A 71 -9.04 6.14 3.96
C SER A 71 -7.89 7.03 4.45
N LEU A 72 -6.86 7.22 3.62
CA LEU A 72 -5.73 8.11 3.92
C LEU A 72 -6.14 9.57 4.10
N ALA A 73 -7.16 10.04 3.38
CA ALA A 73 -7.66 11.40 3.50
C ALA A 73 -8.48 11.65 4.78
N ARG A 74 -9.06 10.59 5.35
CA ARG A 74 -9.78 10.65 6.64
C ARG A 74 -8.85 10.61 7.84
N MET A 75 -7.60 10.20 7.64
CA MET A 75 -6.60 10.09 8.70
C MET A 75 -5.80 11.38 8.85
N SER A 76 -5.56 11.78 10.10
CA SER A 76 -4.53 12.77 10.41
C SER A 76 -3.13 12.25 10.08
N ALA A 77 -2.17 13.17 9.90
CA ALA A 77 -0.77 12.80 9.69
C ALA A 77 -0.22 11.88 10.79
N GLN A 78 -0.58 12.13 12.05
CA GLN A 78 -0.17 11.31 13.19
C GLN A 78 -0.77 9.89 13.13
N GLN A 79 -2.04 9.76 12.75
CA GLN A 79 -2.66 8.44 12.58
C GLN A 79 -1.98 7.65 11.46
N ARG A 80 -1.68 8.29 10.31
CA ARG A 80 -0.96 7.63 9.21
C ARG A 80 0.39 7.11 9.67
N LEU A 81 1.18 7.95 10.34
CA LEU A 81 2.49 7.56 10.91
C LEU A 81 2.38 6.42 11.93
N ALA A 82 1.28 6.31 12.68
CA ALA A 82 1.07 5.25 13.66
C ALA A 82 0.67 3.90 13.03
N LEU A 83 0.15 3.90 11.80
CA LEU A 83 -0.32 2.70 11.10
C LEU A 83 0.67 2.19 10.04
N ILE A 84 1.68 2.98 9.69
CA ILE A 84 2.76 2.59 8.79
C ILE A 84 3.59 1.47 9.40
N ARG A 85 3.93 0.47 8.59
CA ARG A 85 4.73 -0.70 8.97
C ARG A 85 5.77 -1.03 7.91
N PRO A 86 6.89 -1.67 8.30
CA PRO A 86 7.81 -2.25 7.34
C PRO A 86 7.15 -3.48 6.71
N VAL A 87 7.35 -3.68 5.41
CA VAL A 87 6.98 -4.90 4.71
C VAL A 87 8.14 -5.32 3.83
N SER A 88 8.49 -6.60 3.88
CA SER A 88 9.51 -7.18 3.01
C SER A 88 8.90 -8.28 2.16
N LEU A 89 9.16 -8.22 0.85
CA LEU A 89 8.66 -9.16 -0.13
C LEU A 89 9.82 -9.80 -0.89
N PRO A 90 9.73 -11.09 -1.27
CA PRO A 90 10.64 -11.66 -2.25
C PRO A 90 10.63 -10.86 -3.56
N VAL A 91 11.79 -10.76 -4.20
CA VAL A 91 11.88 -10.17 -5.54
C VAL A 91 10.96 -10.94 -6.49
N GLY A 92 10.10 -10.21 -7.22
CA GLY A 92 9.11 -10.80 -8.14
C GLY A 92 7.84 -11.32 -7.47
N HIS A 93 7.64 -11.08 -6.17
CA HIS A 93 6.38 -11.41 -5.49
C HIS A 93 5.20 -10.66 -6.12
N ALA A 94 4.03 -11.31 -6.22
CA ALA A 94 2.86 -10.76 -6.91
C ALA A 94 2.31 -9.47 -6.29
N LEU A 95 2.58 -9.23 -5.00
CA LEU A 95 2.21 -8.00 -4.28
C LEU A 95 3.29 -6.90 -4.33
N HIS A 96 4.40 -7.12 -5.03
CA HIS A 96 5.48 -6.15 -5.12
C HIS A 96 5.07 -4.97 -6.02
N PRO A 97 4.97 -3.72 -5.51
CA PRO A 97 4.45 -2.57 -6.28
C PRO A 97 5.39 -2.08 -7.39
N GLY A 98 6.63 -2.58 -7.38
CA GLY A 98 7.65 -2.23 -8.36
C GLY A 98 8.81 -1.44 -7.74
N PRO A 99 9.79 -1.03 -8.56
CA PRO A 99 11.06 -0.52 -8.06
C PRO A 99 10.97 0.75 -7.21
N LEU A 100 9.95 1.59 -7.43
CA LEU A 100 9.76 2.84 -6.69
C LEU A 100 9.32 2.63 -5.23
N TRP A 101 8.86 1.43 -4.89
CA TRP A 101 8.46 1.09 -3.52
C TRP A 101 9.66 0.72 -2.64
N ILE A 102 10.73 0.22 -3.27
CA ILE A 102 11.90 -0.32 -2.59
C ILE A 102 12.60 0.81 -1.82
N GLN A 103 12.72 0.62 -0.51
CA GLN A 103 13.52 1.47 0.37
C GLN A 103 14.86 0.82 0.69
N ASP A 104 14.88 -0.50 0.90
CA ASP A 104 16.10 -1.29 1.16
C ASP A 104 15.99 -2.66 0.46
N SER A 105 17.07 -3.11 -0.18
CA SER A 105 17.23 -4.49 -0.67
C SER A 105 18.17 -5.26 0.26
N VAL A 106 17.73 -6.42 0.77
CA VAL A 106 18.42 -7.18 1.82
C VAL A 106 18.57 -8.66 1.45
N ALA A 107 19.24 -9.43 2.32
CA ALA A 107 19.50 -10.86 2.11
C ALA A 107 20.15 -11.15 0.74
N GLY A 108 21.18 -10.37 0.39
CA GLY A 108 21.88 -10.48 -0.89
C GLY A 108 21.02 -10.08 -2.12
N GLY A 109 19.97 -9.28 -1.92
CA GLY A 109 19.04 -8.87 -2.97
C GLY A 109 17.93 -9.87 -3.24
N SER A 110 17.63 -10.77 -2.30
CA SER A 110 16.50 -11.71 -2.43
C SER A 110 15.20 -11.17 -1.86
N LEU A 111 15.28 -10.14 -0.99
CA LEU A 111 14.14 -9.46 -0.40
C LEU A 111 14.25 -7.96 -0.68
N ASP A 112 13.14 -7.38 -1.11
CA ASP A 112 12.95 -5.94 -1.19
C ASP A 112 12.03 -5.51 -0.05
N SER A 113 12.41 -4.42 0.63
CA SER A 113 11.67 -3.87 1.76
C SER A 113 11.19 -2.47 1.45
N GLY A 114 9.97 -2.18 1.88
CA GLY A 114 9.38 -0.85 1.75
C GLY A 114 8.25 -0.67 2.75
N LEU A 115 7.43 0.34 2.48
CA LEU A 115 6.33 0.72 3.37
C LEU A 115 5.09 -0.13 3.11
N GLY A 116 4.49 -0.61 4.18
CA GLY A 116 3.11 -1.03 4.24
C GLY A 116 2.35 -0.17 5.24
N MET A 117 1.03 -0.36 5.29
CA MET A 117 0.18 0.35 6.22
C MET A 117 -1.05 -0.49 6.56
N ARG A 118 -1.44 -0.44 7.83
CA ARG A 118 -2.70 -1.01 8.33
C ARG A 118 -3.89 -0.13 7.93
N ASP A 119 -5.09 -0.71 7.98
CA ASP A 119 -6.35 0.00 7.68
C ASP A 119 -6.45 0.57 6.25
N LEU A 120 -5.64 0.08 5.30
CA LEU A 120 -5.80 0.40 3.87
C LEU A 120 -6.57 -0.66 3.09
N GLY A 121 -6.52 -1.90 3.56
CA GLY A 121 -7.22 -3.03 2.97
C GLY A 121 -8.57 -3.31 3.64
N PRO A 122 -9.28 -4.35 3.16
CA PRO A 122 -10.54 -4.78 3.77
C PRO A 122 -10.36 -5.38 5.17
N ASP A 123 -9.16 -5.85 5.51
CA ASP A 123 -8.80 -6.37 6.82
C ASP A 123 -7.93 -5.34 7.59
N PRO A 124 -8.43 -4.76 8.69
CA PRO A 124 -7.75 -3.71 9.45
C PRO A 124 -6.50 -4.21 10.22
N GLU A 125 -6.41 -5.51 10.48
CA GLU A 125 -5.24 -6.11 11.11
C GLU A 125 -4.15 -6.47 10.09
N SER A 126 -4.50 -6.48 8.80
CA SER A 126 -3.54 -6.78 7.73
C SER A 126 -2.70 -5.54 7.38
N VAL A 127 -1.40 -5.77 7.15
CA VAL A 127 -0.53 -4.75 6.58
C VAL A 127 -0.63 -4.86 5.06
N THR A 128 -1.20 -3.83 4.44
CA THR A 128 -1.26 -3.72 2.97
C THR A 128 -0.04 -2.95 2.48
N VAL A 129 0.55 -3.38 1.37
CA VAL A 129 1.68 -2.66 0.78
C VAL A 129 1.24 -1.25 0.38
N LEU A 130 1.99 -0.25 0.82
CA LEU A 130 1.69 1.15 0.56
C LEU A 130 2.33 1.54 -0.78
N ASP A 131 1.49 1.66 -1.80
CA ASP A 131 1.90 2.15 -3.12
C ASP A 131 2.53 3.56 -3.03
N PRO A 132 3.71 3.80 -3.65
CA PRO A 132 4.39 5.09 -3.57
C PRO A 132 3.59 6.26 -4.15
N THR A 133 2.85 6.03 -5.23
CA THR A 133 2.01 7.06 -5.85
C THR A 133 0.87 7.43 -4.91
N LEU A 134 0.19 6.43 -4.35
CA LEU A 134 -0.85 6.60 -3.32
C LEU A 134 -0.33 7.39 -2.11
N ALA A 135 0.84 7.02 -1.60
CA ALA A 135 1.47 7.68 -0.45
C ALA A 135 1.82 9.15 -0.76
N THR A 136 2.41 9.40 -1.93
CA THR A 136 2.79 10.75 -2.37
C THR A 136 1.55 11.62 -2.54
N SER A 137 0.50 11.13 -3.21
CA SER A 137 -0.77 11.83 -3.36
C SER A 137 -1.44 12.14 -2.01
N ALA A 138 -1.25 11.27 -1.01
CA ALA A 138 -1.75 11.51 0.35
C ALA A 138 -0.87 12.46 1.19
N GLY A 139 0.27 12.91 0.66
CA GLY A 139 1.22 13.75 1.39
C GLY A 139 1.94 13.00 2.52
N VAL A 140 2.18 11.71 2.34
CA VAL A 140 3.00 10.90 3.26
C VAL A 140 4.48 11.19 2.98
N ASP A 141 5.22 11.61 4.00
CA ASP A 141 6.68 11.71 3.93
C ASP A 141 7.28 10.29 3.97
N LEU A 142 7.63 9.77 2.79
CA LEU A 142 8.15 8.41 2.63
C LEU A 142 9.44 8.19 3.41
N SER A 143 10.35 9.17 3.41
CA SER A 143 11.66 9.07 4.05
C SER A 143 11.54 9.02 5.56
N ALA A 144 10.77 9.94 6.16
CA ALA A 144 10.54 9.95 7.60
C ALA A 144 9.75 8.71 8.05
N SER A 145 8.79 8.29 7.24
CA SER A 145 7.99 7.08 7.49
C SER A 145 8.85 5.81 7.45
N TRP A 146 9.79 5.72 6.51
CA TRP A 146 10.69 4.58 6.39
C TRP A 146 11.61 4.45 7.59
N LEU A 147 12.19 5.54 8.07
CA LEU A 147 13.05 5.51 9.25
C LEU A 147 12.32 4.92 10.46
N ARG A 148 11.08 5.37 10.71
CA ARG A 148 10.24 4.88 11.80
C ARG A 148 9.80 3.43 11.61
N ALA A 149 9.42 3.05 10.40
CA ALA A 149 9.06 1.68 10.07
C ALA A 149 10.23 0.72 10.30
N ARG A 150 11.46 1.15 9.96
CA ARG A 150 12.69 0.39 10.20
C ARG A 150 12.96 0.24 11.70
N GLU A 151 12.86 1.30 12.49
CA GLU A 151 12.99 1.23 13.95
C GLU A 151 12.01 0.23 14.57
N TYR A 152 10.74 0.27 14.15
CA TYR A 152 9.73 -0.70 14.58
C TYR A 152 10.13 -2.14 14.20
N ARG A 153 10.67 -2.37 13.00
CA ARG A 153 11.18 -3.69 12.60
C ARG A 153 12.24 -4.19 13.58
N GLU A 154 13.24 -3.35 13.87
CA GLU A 154 14.35 -3.75 14.76
C GLU A 154 13.85 -4.08 16.18
N GLU A 155 12.85 -3.34 16.69
CA GLU A 155 12.19 -3.68 17.95
C GLU A 155 11.50 -5.06 17.89
N MET A 156 10.74 -5.35 16.83
CA MET A 156 10.05 -6.63 16.68
C MET A 156 11.03 -7.80 16.47
N VAL A 157 12.16 -7.55 15.81
CA VAL A 157 13.25 -8.51 15.66
C VAL A 157 13.89 -8.82 17.00
N ALA A 158 14.16 -7.82 17.84
CA ALA A 158 14.65 -8.06 19.20
C ALA A 158 13.71 -8.97 20.00
N TYR A 159 12.40 -8.72 19.95
CA TYR A 159 11.40 -9.60 20.57
C TYR A 159 11.39 -11.03 19.98
N ALA A 160 11.55 -11.15 18.66
CA ALA A 160 11.61 -12.44 17.99
C ALA A 160 12.85 -13.25 18.42
N VAL A 161 14.01 -12.59 18.53
CA VAL A 161 15.27 -13.17 19.00
C VAL A 161 15.15 -13.61 20.46
N ASP A 162 14.62 -12.77 21.35
CA ASP A 162 14.40 -13.11 22.76
C ASP A 162 13.45 -14.29 22.94
N ARG A 163 12.46 -14.43 22.05
CA ARG A 163 11.56 -15.59 22.03
C ARG A 163 12.29 -16.85 21.60
N LEU A 164 13.07 -16.79 20.51
CA LEU A 164 13.86 -17.93 20.02
C LEU A 164 14.96 -18.36 21.01
N ALA A 165 15.58 -17.42 21.71
CA ALA A 165 16.58 -17.74 22.74
C ALA A 165 15.98 -18.55 23.90
N ARG A 166 14.71 -18.32 24.25
CA ARG A 166 13.99 -19.06 25.29
C ARG A 166 13.48 -20.43 24.83
N ASP A 167 13.18 -20.57 23.54
CA ASP A 167 12.77 -21.84 22.94
C ASP A 167 13.38 -22.00 21.53
N PRO A 168 14.62 -22.51 21.44
CA PRO A 168 15.35 -22.61 20.17
C PRO A 168 14.75 -23.57 19.15
N LEU A 169 13.88 -24.48 19.59
CA LEU A 169 13.20 -25.42 18.70
C LEU A 169 11.88 -24.86 18.16
N SER A 170 11.43 -23.70 18.67
CA SER A 170 10.23 -23.05 18.18
C SER A 170 10.41 -22.50 16.75
N THR A 171 9.35 -22.60 15.95
CA THR A 171 9.33 -21.99 14.62
C THR A 171 9.20 -20.48 14.74
N LEU A 172 9.98 -19.74 13.93
CA LEU A 172 9.78 -18.29 13.77
C LEU A 172 8.37 -18.01 13.23
N ARG A 173 7.66 -17.10 13.88
CA ARG A 173 6.31 -16.65 13.53
C ARG A 173 6.30 -15.13 13.55
N CYS A 174 5.26 -14.54 12.96
CA CYS A 174 5.01 -13.10 13.02
C CYS A 174 5.12 -12.56 14.46
N VAL A 175 5.63 -11.34 14.58
CA VAL A 175 5.77 -10.62 15.84
C VAL A 175 5.29 -9.19 15.60
N GLY A 176 4.30 -8.75 16.38
CA GLY A 176 3.59 -7.51 16.11
C GLY A 176 2.98 -7.55 14.71
N ASP A 177 3.21 -6.47 13.95
CA ASP A 177 2.74 -6.33 12.58
C ASP A 177 3.81 -6.76 11.54
N CYS A 178 4.89 -7.43 11.96
CA CYS A 178 5.93 -7.94 11.07
C CYS A 178 5.72 -9.44 10.78
N ASP A 179 5.60 -9.78 9.50
CA ASP A 179 5.63 -11.16 9.04
C ASP A 179 7.07 -11.74 9.05
N VAL A 180 7.20 -13.04 8.80
CA VAL A 180 8.50 -13.71 8.85
C VAL A 180 9.52 -13.12 7.86
N PRO A 181 9.18 -12.89 6.57
CA PRO A 181 10.09 -12.18 5.66
C PRO A 181 10.54 -10.82 6.17
N THR A 182 9.62 -10.03 6.74
CA THR A 182 9.94 -8.70 7.30
C THR A 182 10.87 -8.80 8.51
N LEU A 183 10.72 -9.81 9.37
CA LEU A 183 11.65 -10.05 10.47
C LEU A 183 13.04 -10.48 9.96
N LEU A 184 13.09 -11.30 8.91
CA LEU A 184 14.35 -11.76 8.29
C LEU A 184 15.06 -10.68 7.48
N ALA A 185 14.38 -9.57 7.20
CA ALA A 185 14.94 -8.42 6.48
C ALA A 185 15.80 -7.50 7.36
N SER A 186 15.89 -7.74 8.67
CA SER A 186 16.87 -7.03 9.50
C SER A 186 18.29 -7.33 9.04
N PRO A 187 19.14 -6.32 8.82
CA PRO A 187 20.57 -6.55 8.69
C PRO A 187 21.08 -7.05 10.05
N ALA A 188 21.64 -8.26 10.07
CA ALA A 188 22.24 -8.85 11.26
C ALA A 188 23.41 -8.02 11.81
#